data_AF-A0A653XGK9-F1
#
_entry.id   AF-A0A653XGK9-F1
#
_cell.length_a   1.000
_cell.length_b   1.000
_cell.length_c   1.000
_cell.angle_alpha   90.00
_cell.angle_beta   90.00
_cell.angle_gamma   90.00
#
_symmetry.space_group_name_H-M   'P 1'
#
loop_
_entity.id
_entity.type
_entity.pdbx_description
1 polymer ?
#
loop_
_entity_poly.entity_id
_entity_poly.type
_entity_poly.pdbx_seq_one_letter_code
_entity_poly.pdbx_strand_id
1 'polypeptide(L)'
;MSYAGDLTPQEAWDKLEQGDAILVDVRTEGEWAHIGIPDTKATDNDPLFIQWTFPGGIPNPDFIKDLSQQAPEDPSTELLFLCRSGQRSIAAAIAATQAGFTSYNVLEGFEGEPDRYGERTVNGWKNRGLPTNLGKN
;
A
#
# COMPACT_ATOMS: atom_id res chain seq x y z
N MET A 1 0.16 -16.54 -12.27
CA MET A 1 0.85 -16.29 -10.98
C MET A 1 -0.08 -15.45 -10.13
N SER A 2 -0.09 -15.63 -8.80
CA SER A 2 -0.95 -14.83 -7.91
C SER A 2 -0.40 -13.41 -7.76
N TYR A 3 0.85 -13.25 -7.35
CA TYR A 3 1.64 -12.00 -7.30
C TYR A 3 3.10 -12.38 -6.93
N ALA A 4 4.04 -11.43 -6.92
CA ALA A 4 5.48 -11.71 -6.81
C ALA A 4 5.92 -12.15 -5.41
N GLY A 5 5.20 -11.73 -4.35
CA GLY A 5 5.45 -12.18 -2.99
C GLY A 5 4.93 -11.21 -1.93
N ASP A 6 5.10 -11.63 -0.68
CA ASP A 6 4.84 -10.81 0.50
C ASP A 6 6.15 -10.15 0.96
N LEU A 7 6.06 -8.90 1.42
CA LEU A 7 7.15 -8.15 2.03
C LEU A 7 6.71 -7.65 3.39
N THR A 8 7.60 -7.70 4.38
CA THR A 8 7.42 -6.95 5.63
C THR A 8 7.43 -5.44 5.35
N PRO A 9 6.89 -4.59 6.25
CA PRO A 9 6.98 -3.14 6.08
C PRO A 9 8.42 -2.64 5.87
N GLN A 10 9.40 -3.23 6.55
CA GLN A 10 10.81 -2.84 6.41
C GLN A 10 11.36 -3.22 5.04
N GLU A 11 11.14 -4.44 4.56
CA GLU A 11 11.60 -4.85 3.22
C GLU A 11 10.94 -4.02 2.11
N ALA A 12 9.67 -3.62 2.31
CA ALA A 12 9.00 -2.70 1.41
C ALA A 12 9.67 -1.32 1.41
N TRP A 13 10.00 -0.77 2.59
CA TRP A 13 10.73 0.50 2.69
C TRP A 13 12.11 0.43 2.02
N ASP A 14 12.87 -0.62 2.29
CA ASP A 14 14.21 -0.82 1.72
C ASP A 14 14.18 -0.84 0.18
N LYS A 15 13.11 -1.40 -0.42
CA LYS A 15 12.90 -1.36 -1.88
C LYS A 15 12.56 0.03 -2.40
N LEU A 16 11.76 0.80 -1.66
CA LEU A 16 11.47 2.19 -2.05
C LEU A 16 12.74 3.04 -2.02
N GLU A 17 13.60 2.86 -1.03
CA GLU A 17 14.88 3.58 -0.92
C GLU A 17 15.87 3.22 -2.04
N GLN A 18 15.75 2.02 -2.64
CA GLN A 18 16.55 1.61 -3.78
C GLN A 18 16.12 2.27 -5.10
N GLY A 19 14.91 2.85 -5.16
CA GLY A 19 14.38 3.54 -6.35
C GLY A 19 13.69 2.63 -7.37
N ASP A 20 13.77 1.31 -7.20
CA ASP A 20 13.20 0.32 -8.14
C ASP A 20 11.70 0.01 -7.90
N ALA A 21 11.09 0.67 -6.92
CA ALA A 21 9.73 0.38 -6.50
C ALA A 21 8.91 1.65 -6.18
N ILE A 22 7.58 1.50 -6.29
CA ILE A 22 6.61 2.51 -5.89
C ILE A 22 5.54 1.90 -4.97
N LEU A 23 5.14 2.67 -3.98
CA LEU A 23 4.11 2.27 -3.02
C LEU A 23 2.73 2.60 -3.58
N VAL A 24 1.78 1.66 -3.49
CA VAL A 24 0.37 1.87 -3.85
C VAL A 24 -0.47 1.70 -2.59
N ASP A 25 -0.91 2.82 -2.02
CA ASP A 25 -1.81 2.82 -0.87
C ASP A 25 -3.25 2.62 -1.34
N VAL A 26 -3.80 1.44 -1.06
CA VAL A 26 -5.13 1.02 -1.49
C VAL A 26 -6.22 1.17 -0.44
N ARG A 27 -5.90 1.85 0.66
CA ARG A 27 -6.88 2.21 1.68
C ARG A 27 -7.89 3.23 1.13
N THR A 28 -8.92 3.51 1.92
CA THR A 28 -9.92 4.52 1.55
C THR A 28 -9.41 5.93 1.80
N GLU A 29 -10.01 6.92 1.14
CA GLU A 29 -9.75 8.35 1.43
C GLU A 29 -9.99 8.71 2.90
N GLY A 30 -11.03 8.12 3.51
CA GLY A 30 -11.30 8.30 4.93
C GLY A 30 -10.17 7.76 5.80
N GLU A 31 -9.56 6.63 5.44
CA GLU A 31 -8.39 6.12 6.13
C GLU A 31 -7.18 7.05 5.94
N TRP A 32 -6.89 7.54 4.74
CA TRP A 32 -5.80 8.48 4.51
C TRP A 32 -5.96 9.77 5.33
N ALA A 33 -7.17 10.35 5.34
CA ALA A 33 -7.45 11.60 6.02
C ALA A 33 -7.39 11.50 7.54
N HIS A 34 -7.92 10.42 8.14
CA HIS A 34 -8.06 10.32 9.61
C HIS A 34 -6.94 9.54 10.29
N ILE A 35 -6.29 8.61 9.58
CA ILE A 35 -5.21 7.77 10.12
C ILE A 35 -3.84 8.32 9.72
N GLY A 36 -3.75 8.95 8.54
CA GLY A 36 -2.51 9.39 7.92
C GLY A 36 -2.04 8.45 6.82
N ILE A 37 -0.95 8.84 6.18
CA ILE A 37 -0.38 8.23 4.96
C ILE A 37 1.09 7.87 5.15
N PRO A 38 1.63 6.88 4.42
CA PRO A 38 3.07 6.67 4.32
C PRO A 38 3.73 7.94 3.76
N ASP A 39 4.87 8.34 4.31
CA ASP A 39 5.67 9.47 3.81
C ASP A 39 6.89 8.93 3.07
N THR A 40 6.90 8.98 1.74
CA THR A 40 8.02 8.48 0.93
C THR A 40 8.90 9.61 0.39
N LYS A 41 8.87 10.82 0.97
CA LYS A 41 9.70 11.96 0.49
C LYS A 41 11.21 11.71 0.47
N ALA A 42 11.68 10.72 1.23
CA ALA A 42 13.08 10.32 1.25
C ALA A 42 13.45 9.38 0.09
N THR A 43 12.48 8.97 -0.73
CA THR A 43 12.64 8.06 -1.86
C THR A 43 12.36 8.78 -3.18
N ASP A 44 12.61 8.12 -4.30
CA ASP A 44 12.49 8.72 -5.64
C ASP A 44 11.04 8.87 -6.13
N ASN A 45 10.08 8.23 -5.47
CA ASN A 45 8.69 8.16 -5.92
C ASN A 45 7.70 8.47 -4.80
N ASP A 46 6.73 9.34 -5.09
CA ASP A 46 5.56 9.55 -4.24
C ASP A 46 4.63 8.31 -4.28
N PRO A 47 3.87 8.02 -3.21
CA PRO A 47 2.95 6.90 -3.22
C PRO A 47 1.77 7.18 -4.15
N LEU A 48 1.28 6.14 -4.83
CA LEU A 48 0.01 6.19 -5.55
C LEU A 48 -1.13 5.94 -4.57
N PHE A 49 -2.15 6.79 -4.61
CA PHE A 49 -3.33 6.70 -3.75
C PHE A 49 -4.53 6.24 -4.58
N ILE A 50 -4.84 4.95 -4.54
CA ILE A 50 -5.87 4.33 -5.39
C ILE A 50 -6.71 3.36 -4.56
N GLN A 51 -7.92 3.77 -4.20
CA GLN A 51 -8.80 2.98 -3.33
C GLN A 51 -9.13 1.63 -3.98
N TRP A 52 -8.80 0.50 -3.32
CA TRP A 52 -9.24 -0.82 -3.76
C TRP A 52 -10.75 -1.01 -3.58
N THR A 53 -11.26 -0.46 -2.48
CA THR A 53 -12.69 -0.39 -2.16
C THR A 53 -13.03 1.00 -1.69
N PHE A 54 -14.21 1.50 -2.03
CA PHE A 54 -14.79 2.70 -1.44
C PHE A 54 -15.34 2.42 -0.02
N PRO A 55 -15.75 3.47 0.73
CA PRO A 55 -16.40 3.30 2.02
C PRO A 55 -17.56 2.29 1.98
N GLY A 56 -17.67 1.48 3.04
CA GLY A 56 -18.64 0.37 3.08
C GLY A 56 -18.19 -0.91 2.36
N GLY A 57 -16.96 -0.95 1.82
CA GLY A 57 -16.42 -2.14 1.17
C GLY A 57 -16.89 -2.33 -0.27
N ILE A 58 -17.41 -1.27 -0.89
CA ILE A 58 -17.86 -1.28 -2.29
C ILE A 58 -16.62 -1.39 -3.19
N PRO A 59 -16.50 -2.39 -4.07
CA PRO A 59 -15.34 -2.51 -4.97
C PRO A 59 -15.18 -1.29 -5.88
N ASN A 60 -13.93 -0.88 -6.13
CA ASN A 60 -13.64 0.14 -7.14
C ASN A 60 -13.49 -0.53 -8.53
N PRO A 61 -14.45 -0.36 -9.47
CA PRO A 61 -14.37 -0.98 -10.79
C PRO A 61 -13.28 -0.36 -11.68
N ASP A 62 -12.85 0.86 -11.37
CA ASP A 62 -11.83 1.59 -12.14
C ASP A 62 -10.40 1.33 -11.61
N PHE A 63 -10.21 0.53 -10.57
CA PHE A 63 -8.91 0.33 -9.90
C PHE A 63 -7.75 0.07 -10.85
N ILE A 64 -7.88 -0.91 -11.77
CA ILE A 64 -6.80 -1.24 -12.72
C ILE A 64 -6.61 -0.14 -13.77
N LYS A 65 -7.67 0.54 -14.17
CA LYS A 65 -7.59 1.65 -15.11
C LYS A 65 -6.82 2.82 -14.47
N ASP A 66 -7.17 3.19 -13.24
CA ASP A 66 -6.51 4.26 -12.50
C ASP A 66 -5.05 3.91 -12.19
N LEU A 67 -4.77 2.63 -11.87
CA LEU A 67 -3.42 2.13 -11.68
C LEU A 67 -2.59 2.26 -12.95
N SER A 68 -3.09 1.78 -14.09
CA SER A 68 -2.36 1.85 -15.36
C SER A 68 -2.14 3.28 -15.87
N GLN A 69 -2.94 4.25 -15.43
CA GLN A 69 -2.76 5.66 -15.77
C GLN A 69 -1.69 6.36 -14.91
N GLN A 70 -1.46 5.87 -13.69
CA GLN A 70 -0.58 6.50 -12.71
C GLN A 70 0.74 5.74 -12.51
N ALA A 71 0.75 4.44 -12.80
CA ALA A 71 1.95 3.61 -12.69
C ALA A 71 3.05 4.11 -13.63
N PRO A 72 4.33 4.01 -13.22
CA PRO A 72 5.46 4.37 -14.08
C PRO A 72 5.45 3.61 -15.41
N GLU A 73 5.92 4.27 -16.47
CA GLU A 73 6.03 3.65 -17.81
C GLU A 73 7.09 2.54 -17.84
N ASP A 74 8.07 2.57 -16.93
CA ASP A 74 9.10 1.54 -16.82
C ASP A 74 8.50 0.23 -16.27
N PRO A 75 8.41 -0.84 -17.08
CA PRO A 75 7.81 -2.10 -16.68
C PRO A 75 8.63 -2.89 -15.66
N SER A 76 9.86 -2.46 -15.37
CA SER A 76 10.69 -3.04 -14.31
C SER A 76 10.34 -2.50 -12.92
N THR A 77 9.58 -1.40 -12.83
CA THR A 77 9.18 -0.82 -11.55
C THR A 77 8.24 -1.76 -10.80
N GLU A 78 8.61 -2.12 -9.58
CA GLU A 78 7.80 -2.99 -8.73
C GLU A 78 6.72 -2.18 -7.98
N LEU A 79 5.51 -2.73 -7.89
CA LEU A 79 4.39 -2.12 -7.19
C LEU A 79 4.19 -2.76 -5.82
N LEU A 80 4.29 -1.97 -4.75
CA LEU A 80 4.16 -2.43 -3.37
C LEU A 80 2.77 -2.04 -2.83
N PHE A 81 1.86 -3.00 -2.68
CA PHE A 81 0.48 -2.74 -2.29
C PHE A 81 0.33 -2.68 -0.77
N LEU A 82 -0.12 -1.53 -0.28
CA LEU A 82 -0.33 -1.25 1.13
C LEU A 82 -1.83 -1.08 1.41
N CYS A 83 -2.35 -1.83 2.38
CA CYS A 83 -3.67 -1.54 2.96
C CYS A 83 -3.56 -1.29 4.48
N ARG A 84 -4.66 -1.33 5.23
CA ARG A 84 -4.63 -1.08 6.68
C ARG A 84 -3.89 -2.16 7.47
N SER A 85 -4.02 -3.44 7.09
CA SER A 85 -3.52 -4.59 7.86
C SER A 85 -2.98 -5.74 7.00
N GLY A 86 -2.62 -5.48 5.74
CA GLY A 86 -2.03 -6.47 4.82
C GLY A 86 -3.01 -7.44 4.12
N GLN A 87 -4.33 -7.32 4.32
CA GLN A 87 -5.32 -8.26 3.78
C GLN A 87 -5.92 -7.83 2.42
N ARG A 88 -6.46 -6.60 2.33
CA ARG A 88 -7.06 -6.09 1.09
C ARG A 88 -6.03 -5.91 -0.03
N SER A 89 -4.79 -5.60 0.35
CA SER A 89 -3.66 -5.43 -0.55
C SER A 89 -3.28 -6.70 -1.32
N ILE A 90 -3.58 -7.90 -0.78
CA ILE A 90 -3.40 -9.17 -1.51
C ILE A 90 -4.25 -9.18 -2.78
N ALA A 91 -5.53 -8.82 -2.68
CA ALA A 91 -6.44 -8.83 -3.83
C ALA A 91 -6.04 -7.76 -4.87
N ALA A 92 -5.61 -6.59 -4.41
CA ALA A 92 -5.07 -5.54 -5.27
C ALA A 92 -3.80 -5.99 -6.02
N ALA A 93 -2.84 -6.61 -5.31
CA ALA A 93 -1.62 -7.15 -5.90
C ALA A 93 -1.91 -8.26 -6.92
N ILE A 94 -2.90 -9.11 -6.66
CA ILE A 94 -3.35 -10.13 -7.62
C ILE A 94 -3.90 -9.49 -8.89
N ALA A 95 -4.77 -8.49 -8.76
CA ALA A 95 -5.37 -7.81 -9.90
C ALA A 95 -4.32 -7.07 -10.73
N ALA A 96 -3.36 -6.40 -10.09
CA ALA A 96 -2.25 -5.74 -10.77
C ALA A 96 -1.33 -6.73 -11.48
N THR A 97 -1.04 -7.89 -10.86
CA THR A 97 -0.28 -8.98 -11.50
C THR A 97 -0.99 -9.50 -12.75
N GLN A 98 -2.32 -9.64 -12.71
CA GLN A 98 -3.12 -10.05 -13.88
C GLN A 98 -3.10 -8.99 -14.99
N ALA A 99 -2.91 -7.72 -14.65
CA ALA A 99 -2.74 -6.62 -15.59
C ALA A 99 -1.30 -6.49 -16.13
N GLY A 100 -0.35 -7.30 -15.63
CA GLY A 100 1.03 -7.36 -16.13
C GLY A 100 2.07 -6.66 -15.25
N PHE A 101 1.70 -6.13 -14.10
CA PHE A 101 2.64 -5.47 -13.18
C PHE A 101 3.31 -6.46 -12.23
N THR A 102 4.61 -6.27 -11.97
CA THR A 102 5.29 -6.96 -10.86
C THR A 102 4.78 -6.38 -9.54
N SER A 103 4.06 -7.19 -8.77
CA SER A 103 3.30 -6.71 -7.61
C SER A 103 3.65 -7.47 -6.34
N TYR A 104 3.82 -6.75 -5.23
CA TYR A 104 4.05 -7.29 -3.89
C TYR A 104 2.97 -6.85 -2.93
N ASN A 105 2.67 -7.68 -1.93
CA ASN A 105 1.81 -7.31 -0.82
C ASN A 105 2.67 -6.88 0.39
N VAL A 106 2.34 -5.74 1.00
CA VAL A 106 2.97 -5.31 2.24
C VAL A 106 2.24 -5.92 3.43
N LEU A 107 2.88 -6.89 4.07
CA LEU A 107 2.44 -7.54 5.31
C LEU A 107 2.21 -6.49 6.40
N GLU A 108 1.32 -6.82 7.35
CA GLU A 108 0.93 -5.95 8.47
C GLU A 108 0.23 -4.64 8.04
N GLY A 109 0.34 -4.20 6.78
CA GLY A 109 -0.26 -2.97 6.30
C GLY A 109 0.23 -1.73 7.06
N PHE A 110 -0.56 -0.65 7.01
CA PHE A 110 -0.20 0.63 7.61
C PHE A 110 -0.28 0.64 9.14
N GLU A 111 -1.36 0.11 9.71
CA GLU A 111 -1.62 0.15 11.16
C GLU A 111 -1.43 -1.19 11.86
N GLY A 112 -1.22 -2.30 11.13
CA GLY A 112 -1.10 -3.60 11.77
C GLY A 112 -2.44 -4.21 12.14
N GLU A 113 -2.41 -5.29 12.91
CA GLU A 113 -3.58 -5.92 13.53
C GLU A 113 -3.97 -5.20 14.84
N PRO A 114 -5.25 -5.24 15.23
CA PRO A 114 -5.64 -4.76 16.55
C PRO A 114 -5.11 -5.70 17.65
N ASP A 115 -4.74 -5.13 18.78
CA ASP A 115 -4.42 -5.88 19.99
C ASP A 115 -5.68 -6.43 20.68
N ARG A 116 -5.51 -7.04 21.85
CA ARG A 116 -6.61 -7.62 22.64
C ARG A 116 -7.65 -6.59 23.12
N TYR A 117 -7.34 -5.30 23.07
CA TYR A 117 -8.22 -4.19 23.44
C TYR A 117 -8.84 -3.49 22.22
N GLY A 118 -8.46 -3.90 21.01
CA GLY A 118 -8.93 -3.30 19.77
C GLY A 118 -8.05 -2.15 19.27
N GLU A 119 -6.94 -1.86 19.94
CA GLU A 119 -6.01 -0.78 19.58
C GLU A 119 -4.97 -1.26 18.57
N ARG A 120 -4.61 -0.43 17.59
CA ARG A 120 -3.64 -0.80 16.54
C ARG A 120 -2.24 -0.28 16.87
N THR A 121 -1.60 -0.94 17.82
CA THR A 121 -0.31 -0.53 18.40
C THR A 121 0.78 -1.61 18.32
N VAL A 122 0.48 -2.76 17.71
CA VAL A 122 1.33 -3.96 17.77
C VAL A 122 2.37 -4.00 16.65
N ASN A 123 1.94 -3.82 15.40
CA ASN A 123 2.75 -4.00 14.19
C ASN A 123 2.27 -3.08 13.06
N GLY A 124 2.76 -3.27 11.84
CA GLY A 124 2.41 -2.41 10.71
C GLY A 124 3.32 -1.19 10.57
N TRP A 125 3.33 -0.62 9.36
CA TRP A 125 4.22 0.46 8.93
C TRP A 125 4.43 1.54 10.00
N LYS A 126 3.33 2.06 10.55
CA LYS A 126 3.34 3.12 11.56
C LYS A 126 4.01 2.67 12.86
N ASN A 127 3.66 1.49 13.37
CA ASN A 127 4.19 0.99 14.65
C ASN A 127 5.62 0.45 14.51
N ARG A 128 6.07 0.17 13.28
CA ARG A 128 7.48 -0.13 12.94
C ARG A 128 8.36 1.12 12.89
N GLY A 129 7.78 2.32 13.06
CA GLY A 129 8.53 3.58 13.04
C GLY A 129 8.93 4.05 11.65
N LEU A 130 8.36 3.46 10.59
CA LEU A 130 8.59 3.91 9.23
C LEU A 130 7.97 5.30 9.00
N PRO A 131 8.49 6.09 8.05
CA PRO A 131 8.03 7.45 7.85
C PRO A 131 6.52 7.52 7.52
N THR A 132 5.82 8.40 8.22
CA THR A 132 4.39 8.64 8.04
C THR A 132 4.10 10.13 8.15
N ASN A 133 3.06 10.58 7.45
CA ASN A 133 2.49 11.91 7.63
C ASN A 133 1.12 11.74 8.29
N LEU A 134 0.93 12.41 9.43
CA LEU A 134 -0.34 12.39 10.14
C LEU A 134 -1.37 13.12 9.29
N GLY A 135 -2.48 12.44 8.99
CA GLY A 135 -3.66 13.08 8.42
C GLY A 135 -4.04 14.24 9.34
N LYS A 136 -4.14 15.46 8.78
CA LYS A 136 -4.44 16.63 9.60
C LYS A 136 -5.77 16.39 10.31
N ASN A 137 -5.76 16.44 11.65
CA ASN A 137 -6.96 16.70 12.44
C ASN A 137 -7.53 18.08 12.09
#